data_AF-A0A812R1U6-F1
#
_entry.id   AF-A0A812R1U6-F1
#
_cell.length_a   1.000
_cell.length_b   1.000
_cell.length_c   1.000
_cell.angle_alpha   90.00
_cell.angle_beta   90.00
_cell.angle_gamma   90.00
#
_symmetry.space_group_name_H-M   'P 1'
#
loop_
_entity.id
_entity.type
_entity.pdbx_description
1 polymer ?
#
loop_
_entity_poly.entity_id
_entity_poly.type
_entity_poly.pdbx_seq_one_letter_code
_entity_poly.pdbx_strand_id
1 'polypeptide(L)'
;MALEGVSPAVLEAKTQLRPKSCYAGSLLVLLGLVFVVSQRVPQFATEGTNRRLSEATSAQLASSGCCRFAKEFEAVDWHDPKTRADYMANVMYMERGFLGRAAKLSFDPDTGMTYDGVALDYNTGEVQHGSLRTFSAPSKEALHLSLLALALQPVEDVPAELATVYPLLYSTDEALDILDKKAKTMDDFDADFPGFGGFLPWFCSRGINKAGYCKTLAEPGTRMTPVSGWERTLPGLDNGQLAFGTAAVVHVLERRAKQEGTSSRFAQTARRWNARLERMRESVVNLFYNGAGLVRMVSELDNVTVDVAKNASNAHNENGLFLWDAFEGEMIVLFLDIFGNWTKYPNNGEEEKKLMWKIKAEHVEPVVYTAADDTKMVLQKGYWFSAHEQWKTLQLPYMDIPLVKHLFANGEFARLENSLKEQLPGLMASVNAPNGVQCDAHPYCSAVGIPSLAGEPVFSFKESETVLTPYAAFPSILVDPAAGLAWYNHMLAMPRVQTPVGSIESFTVSGKAVAPMATWDAKVTTVLAMLGGTGPLLRTYMEERGVYGIFEDRVKSMYEPVFKPVITSVMPGKASVDVHIAQLPELPWPAPHPARRESMPEDFPSCRCLERESTPGFLQPKNP
;
A
#
# COMPACT_ATOMS: atom_id res chain seq x y z
N MET A 1 8.46 11.61 1.29
CA MET A 1 9.69 11.61 2.12
C MET A 1 10.40 10.27 1.98
N ALA A 2 11.47 10.19 1.19
CA ALA A 2 12.35 9.02 1.15
C ALA A 2 13.57 9.32 2.02
N LEU A 3 13.66 8.68 3.20
CA LEU A 3 14.80 8.83 4.10
C LEU A 3 15.79 7.68 3.86
N GLU A 4 16.64 7.84 2.85
CA GLU A 4 17.95 7.20 2.84
C GLU A 4 18.99 8.23 3.32
N GLY A 5 19.72 7.92 4.40
CA GLY A 5 21.02 8.52 4.67
C GLY A 5 21.16 9.37 5.94
N VAL A 6 21.23 8.74 7.11
CA VAL A 6 22.05 9.25 8.22
C VAL A 6 22.77 8.07 8.90
N SER A 7 24.10 8.08 8.88
CA SER A 7 24.96 7.18 9.68
C SER A 7 25.71 8.03 10.72
N PRO A 8 25.70 7.68 12.03
CA PRO A 8 26.46 8.41 13.03
C PRO A 8 27.80 7.74 13.36
N ALA A 9 28.82 8.58 13.49
CA ALA A 9 30.16 8.25 13.94
C ALA A 9 30.23 7.96 15.45
N VAL A 10 31.20 7.11 15.77
CA VAL A 10 31.58 6.51 17.06
C VAL A 10 31.84 7.54 18.18
N LEU A 11 31.30 7.28 19.39
CA LEU A 11 31.93 7.73 20.63
C LEU A 11 31.79 6.70 21.76
N GLU A 12 32.93 6.43 22.38
CA GLU A 12 33.20 5.40 23.37
C GLU A 12 32.96 5.85 24.83
N ALA A 13 32.44 4.90 25.62
CA ALA A 13 32.94 4.47 26.94
C ALA A 13 32.42 5.07 28.28
N LYS A 14 32.00 4.10 29.12
CA LYS A 14 32.11 3.98 30.60
C LYS A 14 31.07 4.78 31.43
N THR A 15 30.41 4.28 32.48
CA THR A 15 30.85 3.28 33.49
C THR A 15 29.66 2.71 34.29
N GLN A 16 29.95 1.60 34.97
CA GLN A 16 29.16 0.75 35.87
C GLN A 16 28.47 1.46 37.05
N LEU A 17 27.35 0.89 37.54
CA LEU A 17 27.23 0.34 38.90
C LEU A 17 25.89 -0.43 39.11
N ARG A 18 26.03 -1.64 39.67
CA ARG A 18 25.00 -2.56 40.23
C ARG A 18 25.09 -2.46 41.77
N PRO A 19 24.33 -3.25 42.58
CA PRO A 19 22.91 -3.63 42.52
C PRO A 19 22.26 -3.55 43.93
N LYS A 20 20.99 -3.99 44.07
CA LYS A 20 20.36 -4.78 45.19
C LYS A 20 18.87 -4.44 45.30
N SER A 21 17.95 -5.26 45.80
CA SER A 21 17.67 -6.69 45.82
C SER A 21 16.42 -6.89 46.71
N CYS A 22 15.58 -7.89 46.38
CA CYS A 22 14.65 -8.63 47.26
C CYS A 22 13.29 -8.03 47.65
N TYR A 23 12.20 -8.73 47.27
CA TYR A 23 11.22 -9.48 48.10
C TYR A 23 9.97 -9.71 47.19
N ALA A 24 9.59 -10.91 46.72
CA ALA A 24 9.15 -12.17 47.34
C ALA A 24 7.66 -12.20 47.78
N GLY A 25 6.91 -13.17 47.23
CA GLY A 25 5.58 -13.66 47.66
C GLY A 25 4.50 -13.55 46.56
N SER A 26 4.11 -14.60 45.81
CA SER A 26 3.29 -15.79 46.18
C SER A 26 1.86 -15.37 46.59
N LEU A 27 0.72 -15.99 46.21
CA LEU A 27 0.38 -17.27 45.59
C LEU A 27 -1.16 -17.35 45.40
N LEU A 28 -1.64 -18.23 44.51
CA LEU A 28 -2.89 -19.03 44.51
C LEU A 28 -4.28 -18.31 44.42
N VAL A 29 -5.11 -18.47 43.38
CA VAL A 29 -5.93 -19.62 42.87
C VAL A 29 -7.27 -19.80 43.62
N LEU A 30 -8.40 -19.78 42.87
CA LEU A 30 -9.51 -20.77 42.76
C LEU A 30 -10.74 -20.06 42.11
N LEU A 31 -11.26 -20.48 40.94
CA LEU A 31 -12.11 -21.65 40.58
C LEU A 31 -13.62 -21.44 40.79
N GLY A 32 -14.40 -21.81 39.75
CA GLY A 32 -15.85 -22.06 39.79
C GLY A 32 -16.66 -21.01 39.00
N LEU A 33 -17.62 -21.35 38.14
CA LEU A 33 -18.31 -22.61 37.90
C LEU A 33 -19.02 -22.55 36.54
N VAL A 34 -19.04 -23.70 35.86
CA VAL A 34 -19.68 -23.95 34.58
C VAL A 34 -21.19 -24.13 34.79
N PHE A 35 -22.03 -23.46 33.99
CA PHE A 35 -23.43 -23.83 33.79
C PHE A 35 -23.65 -24.35 32.38
N VAL A 36 -23.88 -25.65 32.28
CA VAL A 36 -24.40 -26.34 31.09
C VAL A 36 -25.91 -26.19 31.10
N VAL A 37 -26.46 -25.48 30.11
CA VAL A 37 -27.90 -25.52 29.81
C VAL A 37 -28.07 -26.17 28.44
N SER A 38 -28.53 -27.40 28.48
CA SER A 38 -28.97 -28.20 27.34
C SER A 38 -30.33 -27.70 26.86
N GLN A 39 -30.42 -27.25 25.61
CA GLN A 39 -31.68 -27.12 24.90
C GLN A 39 -31.58 -27.85 23.56
N ARG A 40 -32.41 -28.89 23.44
CA ARG A 40 -32.68 -29.60 22.19
C ARG A 40 -33.41 -28.65 21.23
N VAL A 41 -32.89 -28.52 20.02
CA VAL A 41 -33.58 -27.88 18.89
C VAL A 41 -33.73 -28.93 17.77
N PRO A 42 -34.85 -28.94 17.02
CA PRO A 42 -35.23 -30.03 16.13
C PRO A 42 -34.35 -30.09 14.88
N GLN A 43 -34.10 -31.31 14.41
CA GLN A 43 -33.53 -31.59 13.09
C GLN A 43 -34.46 -31.06 12.00
N PHE A 44 -34.08 -29.95 11.37
CA PHE A 44 -34.50 -29.63 10.02
C PHE A 44 -33.41 -30.07 9.07
N ALA A 45 -33.79 -30.96 8.15
CA ALA A 45 -32.97 -31.34 7.02
C ALA A 45 -32.78 -30.13 6.11
N THR A 46 -31.59 -29.53 6.15
CA THR A 46 -31.10 -28.67 5.08
C THR A 46 -30.10 -29.49 4.28
N GLU A 47 -30.48 -29.87 3.07
CA GLU A 47 -29.58 -30.35 2.04
C GLU A 47 -28.50 -29.29 1.80
N GLY A 48 -27.36 -29.47 2.46
CA GLY A 48 -26.17 -28.70 2.23
C GLY A 48 -25.64 -29.04 0.84
N THR A 49 -25.93 -28.19 -0.14
CA THR A 49 -25.09 -28.06 -1.33
C THR A 49 -23.78 -27.43 -0.87
N ASN A 50 -22.90 -28.26 -0.30
CA ASN A 50 -21.47 -28.01 -0.20
C ASN A 50 -20.94 -27.89 -1.63
N ARG A 51 -21.08 -26.72 -2.22
CA ARG A 51 -20.32 -26.32 -3.40
C ARG A 51 -18.90 -26.05 -2.89
N ARG A 52 -18.15 -27.12 -2.61
CA ARG A 52 -16.69 -27.06 -2.70
C ARG A 52 -16.43 -26.49 -4.08
N LEU A 53 -15.87 -25.28 -4.14
CA LEU A 53 -15.11 -24.81 -5.29
C LEU A 53 -13.96 -25.81 -5.44
N SER A 54 -14.27 -26.96 -6.04
CA SER A 54 -13.29 -27.87 -6.58
C SER A 54 -12.39 -27.05 -7.48
N GLU A 55 -11.09 -27.30 -7.38
CA GLU A 55 -9.95 -26.79 -8.17
C GLU A 55 -10.09 -27.00 -9.71
N ALA A 56 -11.31 -27.20 -10.22
CA ALA A 56 -11.65 -27.57 -11.60
C ALA A 56 -12.45 -26.49 -12.36
N THR A 57 -12.37 -25.22 -11.93
CA THR A 57 -12.69 -24.08 -12.80
C THR A 57 -11.58 -23.05 -12.70
N SER A 58 -10.37 -23.47 -13.12
CA SER A 58 -9.51 -22.54 -13.84
C SER A 58 -10.33 -22.12 -15.07
N ALA A 59 -11.11 -21.06 -14.94
CA ALA A 59 -11.64 -20.39 -16.11
C ALA A 59 -10.42 -20.18 -17.02
N GLN A 60 -10.51 -20.62 -18.26
CA GLN A 60 -9.68 -20.11 -19.35
C GLN A 60 -9.94 -18.60 -19.41
N LEU A 61 -9.39 -17.86 -18.45
CA LEU A 61 -9.20 -16.43 -18.54
C LEU A 61 -8.34 -16.25 -19.79
N ALA A 62 -8.74 -15.30 -20.61
CA ALA A 62 -8.00 -14.87 -21.78
C ALA A 62 -6.68 -14.17 -21.37
N SER A 63 -5.95 -14.72 -20.41
CA SER A 63 -4.52 -14.50 -20.33
C SER A 63 -3.97 -15.06 -21.63
N SER A 64 -3.51 -14.17 -22.51
CA SER A 64 -2.84 -14.60 -23.75
C SER A 64 -1.59 -15.41 -23.42
N GLY A 65 -1.15 -15.40 -22.15
CA GLY A 65 0.13 -15.90 -21.67
C GLY A 65 1.28 -15.05 -22.19
N CYS A 66 0.99 -13.96 -22.91
CA CYS A 66 1.99 -13.09 -23.48
C CYS A 66 2.50 -12.13 -22.40
N CYS A 67 3.82 -12.10 -22.24
CA CYS A 67 4.47 -11.11 -21.38
C CYS A 67 4.20 -9.65 -21.83
N ARG A 68 4.14 -9.42 -23.15
CA ARG A 68 3.93 -8.13 -23.80
C ARG A 68 2.46 -7.87 -24.20
N PHE A 69 1.51 -8.17 -23.32
CA PHE A 69 0.08 -8.09 -23.64
C PHE A 69 -0.46 -6.65 -23.84
N ALA A 70 0.23 -5.59 -23.40
CA ALA A 70 -0.35 -4.24 -23.34
C ALA A 70 -0.81 -3.69 -24.72
N LYS A 71 -0.09 -4.07 -25.79
CA LYS A 71 -0.43 -3.68 -27.16
C LYS A 71 -1.76 -4.29 -27.64
N GLU A 72 -2.18 -5.43 -27.08
CA GLU A 72 -3.47 -6.04 -27.38
C GLU A 72 -4.66 -5.18 -26.88
N PHE A 73 -4.39 -4.22 -25.98
CA PHE A 73 -5.39 -3.37 -25.33
C PHE A 73 -5.30 -1.88 -25.72
N GLU A 74 -4.55 -1.49 -26.76
CA GLU A 74 -4.41 -0.07 -27.14
C GLU A 74 -5.69 0.55 -27.72
N ALA A 75 -6.56 -0.25 -28.36
CA ALA A 75 -7.75 0.22 -29.08
C ALA A 75 -9.05 -0.43 -28.57
N VAL A 76 -9.11 -0.77 -27.29
CA VAL A 76 -10.27 -1.40 -26.66
C VAL A 76 -11.21 -0.37 -26.04
N ASP A 77 -12.44 -0.79 -25.75
CA ASP A 77 -13.38 0.00 -24.97
C ASP A 77 -13.13 -0.20 -23.47
N TRP A 78 -12.50 0.79 -22.83
CA TRP A 78 -12.21 0.74 -21.38
C TRP A 78 -13.45 0.90 -20.49
N HIS A 79 -14.59 1.32 -21.05
CA HIS A 79 -15.84 1.35 -20.30
C HIS A 79 -16.48 -0.03 -20.17
N ASP A 80 -16.15 -0.99 -21.04
CA ASP A 80 -16.62 -2.37 -20.92
C ASP A 80 -16.00 -3.04 -19.68
N PRO A 81 -16.81 -3.42 -18.67
CA PRO A 81 -16.31 -4.12 -17.48
C PRO A 81 -15.59 -5.43 -17.82
N LYS A 82 -16.01 -6.12 -18.91
CA LYS A 82 -15.35 -7.34 -19.35
C LYS A 82 -13.95 -7.08 -19.87
N THR A 83 -13.77 -6.06 -20.71
CA THR A 83 -12.44 -5.62 -21.17
C THR A 83 -11.52 -5.31 -19.99
N ARG A 84 -12.01 -4.58 -18.98
CA ARG A 84 -11.23 -4.30 -17.77
C ARG A 84 -10.86 -5.57 -17.02
N ALA A 85 -11.79 -6.51 -16.85
CA ALA A 85 -11.53 -7.78 -16.17
C ALA A 85 -10.49 -8.64 -16.92
N ASP A 86 -10.61 -8.74 -18.25
CA ASP A 86 -9.67 -9.47 -19.10
C ASP A 86 -8.26 -8.83 -19.06
N TYR A 87 -8.20 -7.50 -19.09
CA TYR A 87 -6.95 -6.75 -18.93
C TYR A 87 -6.30 -7.00 -17.57
N MET A 88 -7.06 -6.82 -16.48
CA MET A 88 -6.58 -7.06 -15.12
C MET A 88 -6.12 -8.50 -14.93
N ALA A 89 -6.79 -9.49 -15.53
CA ALA A 89 -6.34 -10.87 -15.47
C ALA A 89 -4.95 -11.08 -16.09
N ASN A 90 -4.65 -10.42 -17.21
CA ASN A 90 -3.32 -10.42 -17.82
C ASN A 90 -2.29 -9.72 -16.93
N VAL A 91 -2.65 -8.58 -16.34
CA VAL A 91 -1.79 -7.89 -15.35
C VAL A 91 -1.49 -8.82 -14.17
N MET A 92 -2.51 -9.39 -13.51
CA MET A 92 -2.33 -10.26 -12.34
C MET A 92 -1.49 -11.49 -12.67
N TYR A 93 -1.69 -12.09 -13.84
CA TYR A 93 -0.87 -13.22 -14.29
C TYR A 93 0.63 -12.86 -14.33
N MET A 94 0.96 -11.69 -14.89
CA MET A 94 2.35 -11.23 -14.98
C MET A 94 2.91 -10.76 -13.64
N GLU A 95 2.13 -9.99 -12.86
CA GLU A 95 2.49 -9.51 -11.52
C GLU A 95 2.69 -10.67 -10.53
N ARG A 96 1.98 -11.79 -10.72
CA ARG A 96 2.16 -13.02 -9.95
C ARG A 96 3.57 -13.61 -10.12
N GLY A 97 4.29 -13.29 -11.20
CA GLY A 97 5.71 -13.64 -11.36
C GLY A 97 6.59 -13.02 -10.25
N PHE A 98 6.27 -11.82 -9.78
CA PHE A 98 6.93 -11.17 -8.65
C PHE A 98 6.37 -11.64 -7.30
N LEU A 99 5.05 -11.72 -7.18
CA LEU A 99 4.33 -12.04 -5.93
C LEU A 99 4.37 -13.53 -5.55
N GLY A 100 4.76 -14.40 -6.48
CA GLY A 100 4.70 -15.85 -6.35
C GLY A 100 5.72 -16.44 -5.37
N ARG A 101 5.24 -17.34 -4.50
CA ARG A 101 6.11 -18.14 -3.60
C ARG A 101 7.15 -18.95 -4.36
N ALA A 102 6.83 -19.44 -5.56
CA ALA A 102 7.75 -20.22 -6.39
C ALA A 102 8.98 -19.41 -6.82
N ALA A 103 8.81 -18.11 -7.06
CA ALA A 103 9.86 -17.22 -7.54
C ALA A 103 10.74 -16.67 -6.40
N LYS A 104 10.22 -16.60 -5.16
CA LYS A 104 10.93 -16.13 -3.95
C LYS A 104 11.51 -14.70 -4.12
N LEU A 105 10.77 -13.82 -4.80
CA LEU A 105 11.26 -12.49 -5.22
C LEU A 105 10.77 -11.33 -4.37
N SER A 106 9.52 -11.39 -3.92
CA SER A 106 8.87 -10.29 -3.21
C SER A 106 8.86 -10.50 -1.69
N PHE A 107 9.05 -11.73 -1.23
CA PHE A 107 9.13 -12.06 0.19
C PHE A 107 9.97 -13.30 0.46
N ASP A 108 10.38 -13.42 1.71
CA ASP A 108 11.16 -14.51 2.27
C ASP A 108 10.30 -15.77 2.46
N PRO A 109 10.67 -16.93 1.87
CA PRO A 109 9.86 -18.14 1.98
C PRO A 109 9.87 -18.78 3.38
N ASP A 110 10.86 -18.48 4.21
CA ASP A 110 11.07 -19.03 5.55
C ASP A 110 10.36 -18.18 6.62
N THR A 111 10.52 -16.85 6.54
CA THR A 111 9.94 -15.89 7.50
C THR A 111 8.60 -15.31 7.05
N GLY A 112 8.29 -15.38 5.76
CA GLY A 112 7.12 -14.73 5.16
C GLY A 112 7.27 -13.22 5.01
N MET A 113 8.34 -12.60 5.51
CA MET A 113 8.56 -11.15 5.48
C MET A 113 8.94 -10.67 4.08
N THR A 114 8.39 -9.55 3.64
CA THR A 114 8.68 -8.93 2.34
C THR A 114 10.14 -8.55 2.23
N TYR A 115 10.64 -8.57 0.99
CA TYR A 115 11.79 -7.79 0.58
C TYR A 115 11.28 -6.49 -0.03
N ASP A 116 12.14 -5.49 -0.17
CA ASP A 116 11.82 -4.28 -0.92
C ASP A 116 11.61 -4.59 -2.41
N GLY A 117 12.50 -5.39 -2.99
CA GLY A 117 12.45 -5.74 -4.40
C GLY A 117 13.63 -6.57 -4.91
N VAL A 118 13.77 -6.63 -6.23
CA VAL A 118 14.82 -7.36 -6.95
C VAL A 118 15.25 -6.60 -8.20
N ALA A 119 16.54 -6.62 -8.55
CA ALA A 119 16.99 -6.09 -9.82
C ALA A 119 16.74 -7.08 -10.97
N LEU A 120 16.61 -6.53 -12.17
CA LEU A 120 16.47 -7.22 -13.42
C LEU A 120 17.70 -6.90 -14.30
N ASP A 121 18.05 -7.81 -15.19
CA ASP A 121 19.09 -7.57 -16.17
C ASP A 121 18.63 -6.50 -17.17
N TYR A 122 19.45 -5.48 -17.37
CA TYR A 122 19.11 -4.34 -18.23
C TYR A 122 18.96 -4.70 -19.71
N ASN A 123 19.56 -5.81 -20.16
CA ASN A 123 19.51 -6.21 -21.57
C ASN A 123 18.47 -7.29 -21.79
N THR A 124 18.38 -8.26 -20.90
CA THR A 124 17.48 -9.42 -21.07
C THR A 124 16.13 -9.22 -20.40
N GLY A 125 16.03 -8.42 -19.34
CA GLY A 125 14.84 -8.30 -18.48
C GLY A 125 14.68 -9.45 -17.48
N GLU A 126 15.65 -10.36 -17.41
CA GLU A 126 15.61 -11.51 -16.51
C GLU A 126 15.88 -11.12 -15.06
N VAL A 127 15.32 -11.88 -14.13
CA VAL A 127 15.52 -11.65 -12.70
C VAL A 127 16.95 -11.96 -12.28
N GLN A 128 17.60 -10.99 -11.62
CA GLN A 128 18.92 -11.19 -11.04
C GLN A 128 18.77 -11.65 -9.58
N HIS A 129 18.58 -12.95 -9.34
CA HIS A 129 18.32 -13.49 -7.98
C HIS A 129 19.37 -13.10 -6.91
N GLY A 130 20.62 -12.87 -7.30
CA GLY A 130 21.67 -12.39 -6.40
C GLY A 130 21.53 -10.93 -5.94
N SER A 131 20.59 -10.18 -6.51
CA SER A 131 20.35 -8.75 -6.26
C SER A 131 19.13 -8.47 -5.37
N LEU A 132 18.55 -9.51 -4.75
CA LEU A 132 17.41 -9.32 -3.85
C LEU A 132 17.74 -8.30 -2.78
N ARG A 133 16.89 -7.27 -2.66
CA ARG A 133 16.96 -6.26 -1.62
C ARG A 133 16.36 -6.88 -0.36
N THR A 134 17.13 -7.69 0.37
CA THR A 134 16.62 -8.47 1.52
C THR A 134 16.33 -7.64 2.78
N PHE A 135 16.29 -6.31 2.63
CA PHE A 135 15.67 -5.41 3.58
C PHE A 135 14.25 -5.04 3.11
N SER A 136 13.41 -4.57 4.02
CA SER A 136 12.10 -4.01 3.69
C SER A 136 11.67 -3.04 4.79
N ALA A 137 10.45 -2.53 4.68
CA ALA A 137 9.87 -1.58 5.61
C ALA A 137 8.39 -1.91 5.86
N PRO A 138 7.78 -1.33 6.92
CA PRO A 138 6.38 -1.57 7.26
C PRO A 138 5.41 -1.19 6.13
N SER A 139 5.79 -0.26 5.25
CA SER A 139 5.04 0.15 4.06
C SER A 139 4.81 -1.01 3.07
N LYS A 140 5.86 -1.77 2.75
CA LYS A 140 5.77 -2.95 1.87
C LYS A 140 4.99 -4.09 2.52
N GLU A 141 5.17 -4.27 3.84
CA GLU A 141 4.35 -5.21 4.60
C GLU A 141 2.87 -4.86 4.55
N ALA A 142 2.52 -3.58 4.64
CA ALA A 142 1.13 -3.13 4.57
C ALA A 142 0.46 -3.52 3.25
N LEU A 143 1.17 -3.39 2.13
CA LEU A 143 0.70 -3.83 0.81
C LEU A 143 0.49 -5.35 0.78
N HIS A 144 1.46 -6.12 1.27
CA HIS A 144 1.35 -7.58 1.29
C HIS A 144 0.20 -8.04 2.20
N LEU A 145 0.07 -7.50 3.41
CA LEU A 145 -1.05 -7.81 4.31
C LEU A 145 -2.40 -7.44 3.69
N SER A 146 -2.47 -6.33 2.96
CA SER A 146 -3.68 -5.94 2.24
C SER A 146 -4.05 -6.95 1.16
N LEU A 147 -3.09 -7.40 0.33
CA LEU A 147 -3.34 -8.45 -0.66
C LEU A 147 -3.76 -9.78 -0.01
N LEU A 148 -3.09 -10.19 1.06
CA LEU A 148 -3.43 -11.41 1.79
C LEU A 148 -4.83 -11.33 2.41
N ALA A 149 -5.22 -10.15 2.90
CA ALA A 149 -6.56 -9.94 3.43
C ALA A 149 -7.63 -10.08 2.33
N LEU A 150 -7.40 -9.45 1.18
CA LEU A 150 -8.28 -9.56 0.01
C LEU A 150 -8.38 -11.00 -0.51
N ALA A 151 -7.28 -11.75 -0.55
CA ALA A 151 -7.26 -13.14 -0.97
C ALA A 151 -8.06 -14.09 -0.05
N LEU A 152 -8.25 -13.71 1.22
CA LEU A 152 -9.02 -14.48 2.20
C LEU A 152 -10.47 -14.03 2.33
N GLN A 153 -10.86 -12.95 1.63
CA GLN A 153 -12.19 -12.38 1.69
C GLN A 153 -13.25 -13.41 1.26
N PRO A 154 -14.39 -13.51 1.96
CA PRO A 154 -15.51 -14.33 1.49
C PRO A 154 -15.94 -13.90 0.08
N VAL A 155 -16.24 -14.87 -0.79
CA VAL A 155 -16.54 -14.61 -2.21
C VAL A 155 -17.76 -13.71 -2.38
N GLU A 156 -18.74 -13.84 -1.48
CA GLU A 156 -19.94 -13.00 -1.42
C GLU A 156 -19.66 -11.52 -1.13
N ASP A 157 -18.51 -11.20 -0.53
CA ASP A 157 -18.08 -9.83 -0.23
C ASP A 157 -17.23 -9.23 -1.39
N VAL A 158 -16.88 -10.02 -2.41
CA VAL A 158 -16.06 -9.57 -3.55
C VAL A 158 -16.96 -9.03 -4.67
N PRO A 159 -16.69 -7.82 -5.21
CA PRO A 159 -17.43 -7.30 -6.37
C PRO A 159 -17.39 -8.29 -7.55
N ALA A 160 -18.52 -8.48 -8.23
CA ALA A 160 -18.65 -9.47 -9.31
C ALA A 160 -17.62 -9.27 -10.44
N GLU A 161 -17.27 -8.02 -10.76
CA GLU A 161 -16.25 -7.67 -11.76
C GLU A 161 -14.84 -8.13 -11.38
N LEU A 162 -14.56 -8.31 -10.09
CA LEU A 162 -13.25 -8.69 -9.56
C LEU A 162 -13.17 -10.16 -9.16
N ALA A 163 -14.30 -10.87 -9.15
CA ALA A 163 -14.39 -12.26 -8.71
C ALA A 163 -13.50 -13.22 -9.52
N THR A 164 -13.21 -12.91 -10.79
CA THR A 164 -12.31 -13.69 -11.66
C THR A 164 -10.84 -13.29 -11.51
N VAL A 165 -10.56 -12.11 -10.95
CA VAL A 165 -9.21 -11.53 -10.82
C VAL A 165 -8.59 -11.85 -9.47
N TYR A 166 -9.37 -11.76 -8.38
CA TYR A 166 -8.92 -12.02 -7.00
C TYR A 166 -8.17 -13.37 -6.84
N PRO A 167 -8.71 -14.50 -7.35
CA PRO A 167 -8.08 -15.81 -7.14
C PRO A 167 -6.72 -15.99 -7.82
N LEU A 168 -6.30 -15.06 -8.69
CA LEU A 168 -5.06 -15.17 -9.47
C LEU A 168 -3.80 -14.86 -8.64
N LEU A 169 -3.93 -14.14 -7.52
CA LEU A 169 -2.78 -13.69 -6.74
C LEU A 169 -2.36 -14.68 -5.67
N TYR A 170 -3.27 -15.16 -4.83
CA TYR A 170 -2.98 -16.11 -3.76
C TYR A 170 -4.15 -17.07 -3.59
N SER A 171 -3.85 -18.35 -3.39
CA SER A 171 -4.86 -19.28 -2.87
C SER A 171 -5.06 -19.06 -1.37
N THR A 172 -6.19 -19.53 -0.84
CA THR A 172 -6.47 -19.49 0.60
C THR A 172 -5.35 -20.13 1.43
N ASP A 173 -4.88 -21.31 1.03
CA ASP A 173 -3.85 -22.03 1.78
C ASP A 173 -2.49 -21.35 1.71
N GLU A 174 -2.14 -20.77 0.56
CA GLU A 174 -0.93 -19.99 0.41
C GLU A 174 -0.97 -18.74 1.29
N ALA A 175 -2.09 -18.00 1.26
CA ALA A 175 -2.24 -16.81 2.07
C ALA A 175 -2.16 -17.11 3.57
N LEU A 176 -2.81 -18.18 4.05
CA LEU A 176 -2.71 -18.61 5.44
C LEU A 176 -1.30 -19.06 5.83
N ASP A 177 -0.57 -19.80 4.97
CA ASP A 177 0.82 -20.19 5.24
C ASP A 177 1.75 -18.98 5.38
N ILE A 178 1.58 -17.97 4.51
CA ILE A 178 2.33 -16.72 4.59
C ILE A 178 2.00 -15.97 5.89
N LEU A 179 0.71 -15.84 6.23
CA LEU A 179 0.28 -15.16 7.45
C LEU A 179 0.77 -15.86 8.73
N ASP A 180 0.78 -17.19 8.77
CA ASP A 180 1.26 -17.96 9.92
C ASP A 180 2.77 -17.76 10.13
N LYS A 181 3.55 -17.70 9.05
CA LYS A 181 5.00 -17.40 9.09
C LYS A 181 5.29 -15.96 9.51
N LYS A 182 4.62 -14.99 8.88
CA LYS A 182 4.72 -13.57 9.24
C LYS A 182 4.41 -13.35 10.70
N ALA A 183 3.29 -13.88 11.19
CA ALA A 183 2.93 -13.79 12.60
C ALA A 183 4.01 -14.40 13.51
N LYS A 184 4.61 -15.53 13.12
CA LYS A 184 5.74 -16.09 13.87
C LYS A 184 6.96 -15.20 13.88
N THR A 185 7.38 -14.70 12.74
CA THR A 185 8.56 -13.83 12.68
C THR A 185 8.34 -12.52 13.44
N MET A 186 7.13 -11.95 13.37
CA MET A 186 6.77 -10.76 14.11
C MET A 186 6.66 -11.00 15.63
N ASP A 187 6.13 -12.16 16.07
CA ASP A 187 6.13 -12.54 17.49
C ASP A 187 7.55 -12.71 18.03
N ASP A 188 8.43 -13.38 17.28
CA ASP A 188 9.84 -13.55 17.64
C ASP A 188 10.55 -12.19 17.73
N PHE A 189 10.24 -11.27 16.81
CA PHE A 189 10.76 -9.90 16.83
C PHE A 189 10.26 -9.11 18.04
N ASP A 190 8.96 -9.16 18.34
CA ASP A 190 8.38 -8.46 19.50
C ASP A 190 8.93 -9.00 20.84
N ALA A 191 9.32 -10.28 20.88
CA ALA A 191 9.97 -10.89 22.04
C ALA A 191 11.41 -10.40 22.23
N ASP A 192 12.17 -10.26 21.13
CA ASP A 192 13.56 -9.78 21.16
C ASP A 192 13.64 -8.24 21.34
N PHE A 193 12.67 -7.50 20.79
CA PHE A 193 12.65 -6.04 20.71
C PHE A 193 11.30 -5.43 21.16
N PRO A 194 10.85 -5.69 22.41
CA PRO A 194 9.53 -5.27 22.88
C PRO A 194 9.31 -3.75 22.87
N GLY A 195 10.37 -2.95 22.84
CA GLY A 195 10.31 -1.48 22.77
C GLY A 195 9.69 -0.94 21.49
N PHE A 196 9.62 -1.71 20.41
CA PHE A 196 8.88 -1.32 19.21
C PHE A 196 7.36 -1.49 19.36
N GLY A 197 6.86 -2.11 20.43
CA GLY A 197 5.43 -2.08 20.76
C GLY A 197 4.52 -2.73 19.70
N GLY A 198 4.99 -3.74 18.98
CA GLY A 198 4.24 -4.40 17.91
C GLY A 198 4.35 -3.69 16.54
N PHE A 199 5.05 -2.56 16.46
CA PHE A 199 5.40 -1.89 15.21
C PHE A 199 6.76 -2.35 14.71
N LEU A 200 7.12 -1.96 13.48
CA LEU A 200 8.34 -2.42 12.82
C LEU A 200 9.23 -1.25 12.38
N PRO A 201 10.56 -1.31 12.60
CA PRO A 201 11.51 -0.41 11.94
C PRO A 201 11.65 -0.80 10.46
N TRP A 202 12.56 -0.16 9.72
CA TRP A 202 13.11 -0.83 8.53
C TRP A 202 13.90 -2.06 8.98
N PHE A 203 13.76 -3.16 8.25
CA PHE A 203 14.20 -4.47 8.74
C PHE A 203 14.89 -5.31 7.66
N CYS A 204 15.82 -6.17 8.08
CA CYS A 204 16.31 -7.29 7.29
C CYS A 204 15.37 -8.49 7.48
N SER A 205 14.72 -8.95 6.40
CA SER A 205 13.62 -9.93 6.42
C SER A 205 14.01 -11.30 6.96
N ARG A 206 15.31 -11.61 6.90
CA ARG A 206 15.94 -12.85 7.41
C ARG A 206 17.07 -12.61 8.41
N GLY A 207 17.20 -11.37 8.87
CA GLY A 207 18.21 -10.95 9.82
C GLY A 207 19.52 -10.56 9.16
N ILE A 208 20.50 -10.21 9.99
CA ILE A 208 21.84 -9.77 9.56
C ILE A 208 22.88 -10.89 9.63
N ASN A 209 23.87 -10.83 8.74
CA ASN A 209 25.06 -11.69 8.76
C ASN A 209 26.13 -11.14 9.73
N LYS A 210 27.25 -11.84 9.86
CA LYS A 210 28.35 -11.44 10.77
C LYS A 210 28.97 -10.08 10.43
N ALA A 211 28.82 -9.62 9.19
CA ALA A 211 29.33 -8.33 8.73
C ALA A 211 28.30 -7.19 8.90
N GLY A 212 27.11 -7.47 9.45
CA GLY A 212 26.08 -6.47 9.70
C GLY A 212 25.16 -6.19 8.51
N TYR A 213 25.31 -6.90 7.38
CA TYR A 213 24.43 -6.76 6.22
C TYR A 213 23.23 -7.71 6.32
N CYS A 214 22.11 -7.35 5.70
CA CYS A 214 20.99 -8.26 5.57
C CYS A 214 21.42 -9.56 4.88
N LYS A 215 21.04 -10.70 5.45
CA LYS A 215 21.35 -12.02 4.90
C LYS A 215 20.72 -12.19 3.51
N THR A 216 21.37 -12.97 2.66
CA THR A 216 20.84 -13.35 1.34
C THR A 216 20.13 -14.70 1.39
N LEU A 217 19.50 -15.13 0.29
CA LEU A 217 18.92 -16.48 0.16
C LEU A 217 19.96 -17.61 0.30
N ALA A 218 21.25 -17.32 0.16
CA ALA A 218 22.31 -18.30 0.35
C ALA A 218 22.56 -18.64 1.84
N GLU A 219 22.01 -17.85 2.74
CA GLU A 219 22.13 -18.00 4.19
C GLU A 219 20.78 -18.38 4.81
N PRO A 220 20.76 -19.23 5.86
CA PRO A 220 19.50 -19.60 6.49
C PRO A 220 18.81 -18.39 7.14
N GLY A 221 17.54 -18.20 6.78
CA GLY A 221 16.65 -17.26 7.42
C GLY A 221 16.23 -17.79 8.79
N THR A 222 16.52 -17.03 9.84
CA THR A 222 16.23 -17.46 11.22
C THR A 222 15.30 -16.52 11.95
N ARG A 223 15.47 -15.21 11.78
CA ARG A 223 14.67 -14.16 12.44
C ARG A 223 14.80 -12.85 11.69
N MET A 224 13.83 -11.96 11.84
CA MET A 224 13.92 -10.58 11.39
C MET A 224 14.79 -9.76 12.38
N THR A 225 15.52 -8.77 11.87
CA THR A 225 16.24 -7.78 12.69
C THR A 225 16.08 -6.40 12.07
N PRO A 226 16.24 -5.30 12.83
CA PRO A 226 16.32 -3.97 12.23
C PRO A 226 17.48 -3.89 11.22
N VAL A 227 17.33 -3.06 10.18
CA VAL A 227 18.44 -2.69 9.29
C VAL A 227 19.33 -1.66 9.97
N SER A 228 20.57 -1.50 9.51
CA SER A 228 21.48 -0.51 10.09
C SER A 228 20.96 0.92 9.93
N GLY A 229 21.05 1.73 10.99
CA GLY A 229 20.43 3.05 11.11
C GLY A 229 19.01 3.02 11.68
N TRP A 230 18.39 1.84 11.76
CA TRP A 230 17.03 1.66 12.26
C TRP A 230 16.94 0.78 13.51
N GLU A 231 18.07 0.50 14.16
CA GLU A 231 18.16 -0.36 15.34
C GLU A 231 17.38 0.19 16.54
N ARG A 232 17.13 1.51 16.57
CA ARG A 232 16.45 2.22 17.66
C ARG A 232 15.42 3.22 17.16
N THR A 233 15.02 3.17 15.90
CA THR A 233 14.15 4.19 15.30
C THR A 233 12.94 3.54 14.63
N LEU A 234 11.81 4.24 14.63
CA LEU A 234 10.53 3.71 14.18
C LEU A 234 9.78 4.75 13.35
N PRO A 235 9.51 4.52 12.06
CA PRO A 235 8.84 5.50 11.21
C PRO A 235 7.33 5.45 11.40
N GLY A 236 6.71 6.57 11.75
CA GLY A 236 5.26 6.67 11.93
C GLY A 236 4.49 6.47 10.64
N LEU A 237 4.98 7.00 9.52
CA LEU A 237 4.34 6.90 8.20
C LEU A 237 4.13 5.45 7.78
N ASP A 238 5.21 4.67 7.65
CA ASP A 238 5.13 3.26 7.24
C ASP A 238 4.28 2.43 8.21
N ASN A 239 4.37 2.73 9.51
CA ASN A 239 3.64 1.98 10.53
C ASN A 239 2.14 2.31 10.57
N GLY A 240 1.72 3.49 10.11
CA GLY A 240 0.32 3.80 9.88
C GLY A 240 -0.29 2.89 8.82
N GLN A 241 0.44 2.67 7.72
CA GLN A 241 0.06 1.74 6.66
C GLN A 241 0.03 0.29 7.19
N LEU A 242 1.06 -0.13 7.95
CA LEU A 242 1.13 -1.46 8.54
C LEU A 242 -0.03 -1.73 9.50
N ALA A 243 -0.39 -0.76 10.35
CA ALA A 243 -1.44 -0.91 11.33
C ALA A 243 -2.80 -1.19 10.67
N PHE A 244 -3.13 -0.48 9.60
CA PHE A 244 -4.35 -0.74 8.85
C PHE A 244 -4.29 -2.01 8.00
N GLY A 245 -3.12 -2.37 7.46
CA GLY A 245 -2.92 -3.69 6.83
C GLY A 245 -3.16 -4.84 7.82
N THR A 246 -2.68 -4.68 9.06
CA THR A 246 -2.91 -5.63 10.16
C THR A 246 -4.39 -5.70 10.53
N ALA A 247 -5.08 -4.56 10.62
CA ALA A 247 -6.53 -4.51 10.89
C ALA A 247 -7.35 -5.20 9.79
N ALA A 248 -6.98 -5.05 8.53
CA ALA A 248 -7.63 -5.73 7.40
C ALA A 248 -7.51 -7.25 7.51
N VAL A 249 -6.31 -7.75 7.85
CA VAL A 249 -6.07 -9.18 8.09
C VAL A 249 -6.89 -9.70 9.28
N VAL A 250 -6.89 -8.97 10.41
CA VAL A 250 -7.71 -9.34 11.57
C VAL A 250 -9.18 -9.44 11.18
N HIS A 251 -9.70 -8.44 10.48
CA HIS A 251 -11.10 -8.40 10.08
C HIS A 251 -11.52 -9.63 9.27
N VAL A 252 -10.76 -9.94 8.21
CA VAL A 252 -11.13 -11.04 7.33
C VAL A 252 -10.99 -12.39 8.02
N LEU A 253 -9.95 -12.59 8.84
CA LEU A 253 -9.76 -13.82 9.59
C LEU A 253 -10.87 -14.03 10.63
N GLU A 254 -11.31 -12.97 11.32
CA GLU A 254 -12.45 -13.03 12.24
C GLU A 254 -13.76 -13.40 11.53
N ARG A 255 -14.03 -12.82 10.35
CA ARG A 255 -15.22 -13.15 9.56
C ARG A 255 -15.18 -14.60 9.09
N ARG A 256 -14.06 -15.07 8.55
CA ARG A 256 -13.86 -16.48 8.16
C ARG A 256 -13.95 -17.43 9.34
N ALA A 257 -13.42 -17.06 10.50
CA ALA A 257 -13.54 -17.83 11.73
C ALA A 257 -15.01 -17.97 12.20
N LYS A 258 -15.84 -16.93 12.03
CA LYS A 258 -17.28 -16.99 12.31
C LYS A 258 -18.00 -17.96 11.35
N GLN A 259 -17.62 -17.98 10.08
CA GLN A 259 -18.20 -18.86 9.06
C GLN A 259 -17.79 -20.33 9.22
N GLU A 260 -16.51 -20.58 9.50
CA GLU A 260 -15.92 -21.93 9.53
C GLU A 260 -15.86 -22.55 10.94
N GLY A 261 -16.14 -21.76 11.98
CA GLY A 261 -16.18 -22.19 13.37
C GLY A 261 -14.87 -22.00 14.14
N THR A 262 -14.96 -22.08 15.47
CA THR A 262 -13.91 -21.67 16.42
C THR A 262 -12.67 -22.58 16.47
N SER A 263 -12.77 -23.79 15.92
CA SER A 263 -11.66 -24.75 15.79
C SER A 263 -10.92 -24.64 14.46
N SER A 264 -11.42 -23.82 13.51
CA SER A 264 -10.79 -23.63 12.19
C SER A 264 -9.38 -23.05 12.29
N ARG A 265 -8.59 -23.24 11.23
CA ARG A 265 -7.28 -22.58 11.08
C ARG A 265 -7.45 -21.06 11.12
N PHE A 266 -8.49 -20.53 10.46
CA PHE A 266 -8.85 -19.11 10.52
C PHE A 266 -9.02 -18.60 11.94
N ALA A 267 -9.73 -19.32 12.81
CA ALA A 267 -9.91 -18.90 14.20
C ALA A 267 -8.59 -18.86 14.99
N GLN A 268 -7.65 -19.78 14.69
CA GLN A 268 -6.32 -19.80 15.31
C GLN A 268 -5.47 -18.62 14.85
N THR A 269 -5.39 -18.42 13.53
CA THR A 269 -4.64 -17.32 12.91
C THR A 269 -5.24 -15.96 13.31
N ALA A 270 -6.57 -15.83 13.39
CA ALA A 270 -7.28 -14.63 13.84
C ALA A 270 -6.86 -14.21 15.25
N ARG A 271 -6.81 -15.13 16.21
CA ARG A 271 -6.42 -14.82 17.60
C ARG A 271 -5.01 -14.23 17.68
N ARG A 272 -4.10 -14.78 16.88
CA ARG A 272 -2.70 -14.36 16.86
C ARG A 272 -2.53 -12.97 16.25
N TRP A 273 -3.16 -12.72 15.10
CA TRP A 273 -3.14 -11.39 14.47
C TRP A 273 -3.89 -10.35 15.30
N ASN A 274 -4.98 -10.72 15.97
CA ASN A 274 -5.67 -9.79 16.87
C ASN A 274 -4.80 -9.43 18.07
N ALA A 275 -4.08 -10.39 18.67
CA ALA A 275 -3.14 -10.09 19.75
C ALA A 275 -2.06 -9.09 19.34
N ARG A 276 -1.54 -9.19 18.11
CA ARG A 276 -0.62 -8.19 17.54
C ARG A 276 -1.28 -6.83 17.38
N LEU A 277 -2.51 -6.77 16.85
CA LEU A 277 -3.24 -5.51 16.70
C LEU A 277 -3.50 -4.83 18.04
N GLU A 278 -3.88 -5.59 19.08
CA GLU A 278 -4.04 -5.04 20.43
C GLU A 278 -2.71 -4.47 20.97
N ARG A 279 -1.59 -5.16 20.75
CA ARG A 279 -0.26 -4.65 21.13
C ARG A 279 0.05 -3.29 20.47
N MET A 280 -0.28 -3.15 19.18
CA MET A 280 -0.12 -1.87 18.48
C MET A 280 -1.00 -0.77 19.10
N ARG A 281 -2.26 -1.07 19.45
CA ARG A 281 -3.18 -0.11 20.09
C ARG A 281 -2.71 0.36 21.45
N GLU A 282 -2.19 -0.56 22.27
CA GLU A 282 -1.64 -0.24 23.59
C GLU A 282 -0.38 0.64 23.50
N SER A 283 0.40 0.49 22.42
CA SER A 283 1.71 1.12 22.28
C SER A 283 1.69 2.44 21.49
N VAL A 284 0.76 2.62 20.55
CA VAL A 284 0.81 3.70 19.55
C VAL A 284 0.90 5.10 20.18
N VAL A 285 0.13 5.38 21.23
CA VAL A 285 0.13 6.68 21.89
C VAL A 285 1.45 6.94 22.62
N ASN A 286 2.09 5.93 23.19
CA ASN A 286 3.40 6.10 23.83
C ASN A 286 4.52 6.29 22.81
N LEU A 287 4.45 5.55 21.70
CA LEU A 287 5.45 5.60 20.65
C LEU A 287 5.42 6.91 19.88
N PHE A 288 4.25 7.32 19.36
CA PHE A 288 4.17 8.34 18.34
C PHE A 288 3.62 9.68 18.84
N TYR A 289 2.84 9.71 19.92
CA TYR A 289 2.32 10.98 20.41
C TYR A 289 3.38 11.75 21.19
N ASN A 290 3.70 12.96 20.72
CA ASN A 290 4.70 13.82 21.34
C ASN A 290 4.13 14.77 22.39
N GLY A 291 2.80 14.91 22.47
CA GLY A 291 2.14 15.98 23.21
C GLY A 291 1.85 17.21 22.35
N ALA A 292 0.96 18.09 22.82
CA ALA A 292 0.60 19.34 22.15
C ALA A 292 0.09 19.17 20.70
N GLY A 293 -0.63 18.07 20.44
CA GLY A 293 -1.18 17.70 19.14
C GLY A 293 -0.16 17.16 18.14
N LEU A 294 1.11 17.04 18.51
CA LEU A 294 2.17 16.65 17.60
C LEU A 294 2.37 15.13 17.57
N VAL A 295 2.46 14.57 16.37
CA VAL A 295 2.70 13.14 16.11
C VAL A 295 4.05 12.98 15.45
N ARG A 296 4.93 12.19 16.05
CA ARG A 296 6.31 11.98 15.61
C ARG A 296 6.34 11.35 14.22
N MET A 297 7.13 11.92 13.32
CA MET A 297 7.45 11.30 12.03
C MET A 297 8.33 10.06 12.23
N VAL A 298 9.34 10.18 13.07
CA VAL A 298 10.18 9.06 13.52
C VAL A 298 10.25 9.13 15.04
N SER A 299 9.99 7.98 15.68
CA SER A 299 10.21 7.80 17.10
C SER A 299 11.54 7.14 17.34
N GLU A 300 12.30 7.67 18.29
CA GLU A 300 13.59 7.16 18.72
C GLU A 300 13.44 6.49 20.08
N LEU A 301 14.04 5.32 20.25
CA LEU A 301 13.88 4.49 21.43
C LEU A 301 15.14 4.51 22.28
N ASP A 302 15.02 4.82 23.56
CA ASP A 302 16.13 4.76 24.53
C ASP A 302 16.67 3.34 24.69
N ASN A 303 15.75 2.38 24.81
CA ASN A 303 16.08 0.97 24.96
C ASN A 303 15.03 0.07 24.29
N VAL A 304 15.41 -0.60 23.21
CA VAL A 304 14.52 -1.52 22.47
C VAL A 304 14.11 -2.77 23.25
N THR A 305 14.74 -3.07 24.38
CA THR A 305 14.37 -4.19 25.26
C THR A 305 13.37 -3.80 26.35
N VAL A 306 13.04 -2.51 26.47
CA VAL A 306 12.04 -2.02 27.42
C VAL A 306 10.71 -1.85 26.71
N ASP A 307 9.69 -2.55 27.19
CA ASP A 307 8.33 -2.51 26.64
C ASP A 307 7.72 -1.10 26.76
N VAL A 308 7.47 -0.46 25.61
CA VAL A 308 6.98 0.91 25.52
C VAL A 308 5.54 1.07 25.98
N ALA A 309 4.74 -0.01 25.96
CA ALA A 309 3.39 0.01 26.52
C ALA A 309 3.42 0.27 28.04
N LYS A 310 4.52 -0.11 28.71
CA LYS A 310 4.72 0.03 30.16
C LYS A 310 5.59 1.23 30.53
N ASN A 311 6.39 1.73 29.60
CA ASN A 311 7.26 2.87 29.82
C ASN A 311 7.19 3.88 28.66
N ALA A 312 6.30 4.87 28.81
CA ALA A 312 6.12 5.91 27.80
C ALA A 312 7.34 6.83 27.61
N SER A 313 8.25 6.91 28.59
CA SER A 313 9.46 7.74 28.47
C SER A 313 10.53 7.11 27.58
N ASN A 314 10.33 5.86 27.13
CA ASN A 314 11.29 5.15 26.30
C ASN A 314 11.29 5.62 24.84
N ALA A 315 10.33 6.47 24.44
CA ALA A 315 10.18 6.96 23.07
C ALA A 315 10.19 8.49 23.01
N HIS A 316 11.05 9.04 22.15
CA HIS A 316 11.24 10.47 21.94
C HIS A 316 11.47 10.79 20.45
N ASN A 317 11.82 12.03 20.14
CA ASN A 317 12.06 12.51 18.79
C ASN A 317 13.17 13.57 18.86
N GLU A 318 14.35 13.28 18.32
CA GLU A 318 15.51 14.19 18.39
C GLU A 318 15.53 15.18 17.21
N ASN A 319 14.94 14.81 16.07
CA ASN A 319 14.97 15.60 14.84
C ASN A 319 13.90 16.71 14.73
N GLY A 320 12.90 16.73 15.61
CA GLY A 320 11.80 17.68 15.60
C GLY A 320 10.81 17.53 14.45
N LEU A 321 10.77 16.38 13.76
CA LEU A 321 9.89 16.16 12.59
C LEU A 321 8.56 15.50 12.97
N PHE A 322 7.46 16.01 12.42
CA PHE A 322 6.09 15.60 12.76
C PHE A 322 5.23 15.29 11.52
N LEU A 323 4.21 14.45 11.70
CA LEU A 323 3.24 14.04 10.69
C LEU A 323 2.00 14.94 10.74
N TRP A 324 2.12 16.16 10.22
CA TRP A 324 1.01 17.12 10.17
C TRP A 324 0.28 17.16 8.81
N ASP A 325 0.91 16.68 7.74
CA ASP A 325 0.36 16.78 6.39
C ASP A 325 -0.75 15.75 6.15
N ALA A 326 -1.50 15.91 5.06
CA ALA A 326 -2.62 15.04 4.69
C ALA A 326 -2.22 13.91 3.74
N PHE A 327 -0.97 13.45 3.77
CA PHE A 327 -0.50 12.35 2.91
C PHE A 327 -0.49 11.03 3.69
N GLU A 328 0.46 10.13 3.45
CA GLU A 328 0.46 8.78 4.01
C GLU A 328 0.63 8.75 5.53
N GLY A 329 1.35 9.74 6.08
CA GLY A 329 1.55 9.91 7.52
C GLY A 329 0.24 10.09 8.31
N GLU A 330 -0.82 10.53 7.66
CA GLU A 330 -2.15 10.66 8.27
C GLU A 330 -2.70 9.33 8.80
N MET A 331 -2.26 8.20 8.24
CA MET A 331 -2.74 6.90 8.66
C MET A 331 -2.37 6.58 10.11
N ILE A 332 -1.16 6.91 10.58
CA ILE A 332 -0.83 6.65 11.99
C ILE A 332 -1.58 7.61 12.92
N VAL A 333 -1.85 8.83 12.47
CA VAL A 333 -2.65 9.82 13.20
C VAL A 333 -4.07 9.31 13.42
N LEU A 334 -4.71 8.76 12.37
CA LEU A 334 -6.02 8.12 12.47
C LEU A 334 -6.01 6.90 13.37
N PHE A 335 -5.02 6.02 13.23
CA PHE A 335 -4.92 4.82 14.05
C PHE A 335 -4.80 5.18 15.54
N LEU A 336 -3.98 6.19 15.83
CA LEU A 336 -3.76 6.74 17.16
C LEU A 336 -5.04 7.36 17.73
N ASP A 337 -5.79 8.17 16.97
CA ASP A 337 -7.06 8.74 17.45
C ASP A 337 -8.13 7.66 17.70
N ILE A 338 -8.36 6.79 16.71
CA ILE A 338 -9.50 5.87 16.71
C ILE A 338 -9.25 4.68 17.64
N PHE A 339 -8.04 4.13 17.66
CA PHE A 339 -7.74 2.86 18.34
C PHE A 339 -6.69 2.97 19.45
N GLY A 340 -6.00 4.10 19.57
CA GLY A 340 -4.93 4.26 20.57
C GLY A 340 -5.44 4.27 22.01
N ASN A 341 -4.62 3.78 22.94
CA ASN A 341 -4.90 3.88 24.37
C ASN A 341 -4.53 5.27 24.93
N TRP A 342 -5.54 6.12 25.12
CA TRP A 342 -5.38 7.50 25.62
C TRP A 342 -5.60 7.67 27.13
N THR A 343 -5.75 6.58 27.88
CA THR A 343 -6.12 6.62 29.31
C THR A 343 -5.14 7.39 30.21
N LYS A 344 -3.89 7.60 29.76
CA LYS A 344 -2.89 8.43 30.46
C LYS A 344 -3.17 9.94 30.37
N TYR A 345 -4.00 10.38 29.43
CA TYR A 345 -4.38 11.78 29.25
C TYR A 345 -5.76 12.06 29.86
N PRO A 346 -5.98 13.27 30.41
CA PRO A 346 -7.30 13.68 30.90
C PRO A 346 -8.39 13.50 29.85
N ASN A 347 -9.58 13.11 30.29
CA ASN A 347 -10.74 12.88 29.42
C ASN A 347 -10.42 11.97 28.22
N ASN A 348 -9.60 10.95 28.41
CA ASN A 348 -9.18 10.03 27.35
C ASN A 348 -8.56 10.74 26.13
N GLY A 349 -7.83 11.84 26.37
CA GLY A 349 -7.07 12.56 25.35
C GLY A 349 -7.91 13.44 24.40
N GLU A 350 -9.18 13.73 24.70
CA GLU A 350 -10.05 14.49 23.77
C GLU A 350 -9.47 15.85 23.34
N GLU A 351 -8.85 16.60 24.25
CA GLU A 351 -8.24 17.90 23.91
C GLU A 351 -6.96 17.74 23.07
N GLU A 352 -6.15 16.73 23.36
CA GLU A 352 -4.95 16.39 22.59
C GLU A 352 -5.32 15.97 21.16
N LYS A 353 -6.37 15.16 21.00
CA LYS A 353 -6.92 14.75 19.71
C LYS A 353 -7.45 15.94 18.91
N LYS A 354 -8.23 16.83 19.54
CA LYS A 354 -8.71 18.05 18.88
C LYS A 354 -7.55 18.93 18.39
N LEU A 355 -6.51 19.09 19.21
CA LEU A 355 -5.34 19.88 18.85
C LEU A 355 -4.58 19.24 17.67
N MET A 356 -4.41 17.92 17.68
CA MET A 356 -3.82 17.16 16.58
C MET A 356 -4.56 17.41 15.26
N TRP A 357 -5.89 17.29 15.25
CA TRP A 357 -6.69 17.53 14.05
C TRP A 357 -6.72 18.99 13.61
N LYS A 358 -6.66 19.93 14.56
CA LYS A 358 -6.51 21.35 14.25
C LYS A 358 -5.20 21.64 13.52
N ILE A 359 -4.06 21.14 14.04
CA ILE A 359 -2.75 21.31 13.42
C ILE A 359 -2.75 20.71 12.02
N LYS A 360 -3.34 19.53 11.84
CA LYS A 360 -3.44 18.90 10.52
C LYS A 360 -4.25 19.73 9.53
N ALA A 361 -5.40 20.25 9.94
CA ALA A 361 -6.24 21.10 9.11
C ALA A 361 -5.50 22.36 8.61
N GLU A 362 -4.59 22.92 9.41
CA GLU A 362 -3.75 24.05 9.02
C GLU A 362 -2.72 23.71 7.91
N HIS A 363 -2.42 22.43 7.69
CA HIS A 363 -1.47 21.93 6.68
C HIS A 363 -2.16 21.28 5.48
N VAL A 364 -3.49 21.34 5.40
CA VAL A 364 -4.22 20.94 4.20
C VAL A 364 -4.45 22.18 3.35
N GLU A 365 -3.77 22.24 2.21
CA GLU A 365 -3.80 23.43 1.35
C GLU A 365 -4.66 23.20 0.09
N PRO A 366 -5.59 24.11 -0.23
CA PRO A 366 -6.29 24.08 -1.50
C PRO A 366 -5.44 24.72 -2.61
N VAL A 367 -5.53 24.18 -3.83
CA VAL A 367 -5.03 24.81 -5.05
C VAL A 367 -6.15 24.85 -6.09
N VAL A 368 -6.21 25.94 -6.85
CA VAL A 368 -7.18 26.10 -7.95
C VAL A 368 -6.48 25.76 -9.26
N TYR A 369 -6.90 24.67 -9.87
CA TYR A 369 -6.47 24.25 -11.20
C TYR A 369 -7.38 24.85 -12.27
N THR A 370 -6.81 25.27 -13.39
CA THR A 370 -7.58 25.74 -14.57
C THR A 370 -7.35 24.74 -15.70
N ALA A 371 -8.42 24.04 -16.08
CA ALA A 371 -8.44 23.06 -17.15
C ALA A 371 -8.27 23.73 -18.53
N ALA A 372 -8.03 22.94 -19.57
CA ALA A 372 -7.86 23.47 -20.93
C ALA A 372 -9.11 24.16 -21.51
N ASP A 373 -10.30 23.84 -20.99
CA ASP A 373 -11.58 24.45 -21.35
C ASP A 373 -11.96 25.65 -20.45
N ASP A 374 -10.99 26.20 -19.70
CA ASP A 374 -11.13 27.24 -18.70
C ASP A 374 -11.97 26.86 -17.45
N THR A 375 -12.36 25.59 -17.31
CA THR A 375 -13.01 25.10 -16.10
C THR A 375 -12.07 25.19 -14.90
N LYS A 376 -12.51 25.83 -13.82
CA LYS A 376 -11.76 25.93 -12.56
C LYS A 376 -12.15 24.80 -11.62
N MET A 377 -11.16 24.09 -11.10
CA MET A 377 -11.33 23.00 -10.15
C MET A 377 -10.53 23.29 -8.88
N VAL A 378 -11.07 22.92 -7.72
CA VAL A 378 -10.32 22.95 -6.46
C VAL A 378 -9.86 21.54 -6.14
N LEU A 379 -8.59 21.40 -5.79
CA LEU A 379 -7.99 20.13 -5.40
C LEU A 379 -7.00 20.33 -4.24
N GLN A 380 -6.62 19.24 -3.58
CA GLN A 380 -5.62 19.27 -2.52
C GLN A 380 -4.22 19.45 -3.11
N LYS A 381 -3.48 20.46 -2.66
CA LYS A 381 -2.08 20.66 -3.02
C LYS A 381 -1.23 19.51 -2.47
N GLY A 382 -0.31 19.01 -3.30
CA GLY A 382 0.58 17.91 -2.95
C GLY A 382 1.86 18.39 -2.26
N TYR A 383 2.65 17.46 -1.71
CA TYR A 383 4.01 17.76 -1.29
C TYR A 383 4.85 17.98 -2.55
N TRP A 384 4.97 16.96 -3.39
CA TRP A 384 5.41 17.04 -4.79
C TRP A 384 4.26 16.80 -5.78
N PHE A 385 3.07 16.49 -5.28
CA PHE A 385 1.95 15.97 -6.07
C PHE A 385 2.29 14.61 -6.72
N SER A 386 3.20 13.87 -6.09
CA SER A 386 3.60 12.51 -6.47
C SER A 386 2.46 11.54 -6.15
N ALA A 387 2.19 10.56 -7.02
CA ALA A 387 1.03 9.68 -6.83
C ALA A 387 1.04 8.92 -5.48
N HIS A 388 2.22 8.57 -4.94
CA HIS A 388 2.34 7.89 -3.63
C HIS A 388 1.70 8.65 -2.47
N GLU A 389 1.59 9.98 -2.56
CA GLU A 389 0.95 10.82 -1.54
C GLU A 389 -0.54 10.48 -1.34
N GLN A 390 -1.14 9.78 -2.30
CA GLN A 390 -2.53 9.30 -2.26
C GLN A 390 -2.69 7.92 -1.59
N TRP A 391 -1.62 7.30 -1.08
CA TRP A 391 -1.62 5.92 -0.56
C TRP A 391 -2.77 5.63 0.40
N LYS A 392 -3.14 6.60 1.25
CA LYS A 392 -4.20 6.44 2.24
C LYS A 392 -5.53 5.98 1.64
N THR A 393 -5.81 6.27 0.38
CA THR A 393 -7.03 5.80 -0.33
C THR A 393 -6.99 4.33 -0.71
N LEU A 394 -5.82 3.70 -0.75
CA LEU A 394 -5.70 2.25 -0.96
C LEU A 394 -6.26 1.47 0.21
N GLN A 395 -6.15 1.99 1.43
CA GLN A 395 -6.48 1.23 2.64
C GLN A 395 -7.68 1.79 3.40
N LEU A 396 -7.95 3.09 3.34
CA LEU A 396 -9.00 3.71 4.14
C LEU A 396 -10.14 4.25 3.27
N PRO A 397 -11.37 4.27 3.80
CA PRO A 397 -12.58 4.62 3.04
C PRO A 397 -12.75 6.13 2.78
N TYR A 398 -11.68 6.82 2.36
CA TYR A 398 -11.71 8.25 2.00
C TYR A 398 -12.70 8.54 0.86
N MET A 399 -12.86 7.59 -0.08
CA MET A 399 -13.76 7.73 -1.23
C MET A 399 -15.25 7.67 -0.86
N ASP A 400 -15.60 7.35 0.39
CA ASP A 400 -17.00 7.39 0.86
C ASP A 400 -17.45 8.82 1.19
N ILE A 401 -16.51 9.73 1.44
CA ILE A 401 -16.81 11.11 1.83
C ILE A 401 -16.92 11.96 0.55
N PRO A 402 -18.11 12.50 0.20
CA PRO A 402 -18.33 13.11 -1.12
C PRO A 402 -17.37 14.25 -1.45
N LEU A 403 -17.10 15.15 -0.50
CA LEU A 403 -16.14 16.24 -0.70
C LEU A 403 -14.74 15.71 -1.01
N VAL A 404 -14.27 14.72 -0.25
CA VAL A 404 -12.95 14.13 -0.46
C VAL A 404 -12.89 13.43 -1.80
N LYS A 405 -13.88 12.59 -2.13
CA LYS A 405 -13.96 11.93 -3.44
C LYS A 405 -13.89 12.95 -4.58
N HIS A 406 -14.61 14.07 -4.47
CA HIS A 406 -14.59 15.15 -5.46
C HIS A 406 -13.20 15.81 -5.58
N LEU A 407 -12.55 16.17 -4.46
CA LEU A 407 -11.21 16.76 -4.47
C LEU A 407 -10.16 15.82 -5.06
N PHE A 408 -10.26 14.52 -4.79
CA PHE A 408 -9.36 13.50 -5.33
C PHE A 408 -9.61 13.30 -6.82
N ALA A 409 -10.87 13.28 -7.26
CA ALA A 409 -11.20 13.21 -8.68
C ALA A 409 -10.68 14.43 -9.46
N ASN A 410 -10.79 15.64 -8.89
CA ASN A 410 -10.19 16.84 -9.47
C ASN A 410 -8.66 16.75 -9.52
N GLY A 411 -8.04 16.19 -8.47
CA GLY A 411 -6.60 15.91 -8.41
C GLY A 411 -6.14 14.99 -9.54
N GLU A 412 -6.87 13.90 -9.77
CA GLU A 412 -6.57 12.95 -10.83
C GLU A 412 -6.86 13.52 -12.21
N PHE A 413 -7.94 14.31 -12.39
CA PHE A 413 -8.14 15.08 -13.62
C PHE A 413 -6.92 15.94 -13.97
N ALA A 414 -6.45 16.73 -12.99
CA ALA A 414 -5.29 17.59 -13.18
C ALA A 414 -4.00 16.80 -13.46
N ARG A 415 -3.83 15.63 -12.83
CA ARG A 415 -2.69 14.73 -13.08
C ARG A 415 -2.64 14.26 -14.53
N LEU A 416 -3.78 13.76 -15.03
CA LEU A 416 -3.88 13.21 -16.37
C LEU A 416 -3.83 14.33 -17.43
N GLU A 417 -4.52 15.45 -17.20
CA GLU A 417 -4.47 16.60 -18.11
C GLU A 417 -3.08 17.24 -18.16
N ASN A 418 -2.34 17.29 -17.04
CA ASN A 418 -0.95 17.73 -17.06
C ASN A 418 -0.09 16.88 -17.99
N SER A 419 -0.20 15.55 -17.92
CA SER A 419 0.55 14.67 -18.83
C SER A 419 0.14 14.88 -20.30
N LEU A 420 -1.11 15.21 -20.60
CA LEU A 420 -1.53 15.58 -21.95
C LEU A 420 -0.93 16.91 -22.41
N LYS A 421 -0.99 17.95 -21.57
CA LYS A 421 -0.46 19.29 -21.87
C LYS A 421 1.05 19.25 -22.12
N GLU A 422 1.76 18.50 -21.30
CA GLU A 422 3.22 18.32 -21.37
C GLU A 422 3.64 17.18 -22.33
N GLN A 423 2.69 16.56 -23.03
CA GLN A 423 2.93 15.46 -23.99
C GLN A 423 3.74 14.29 -23.39
N LEU A 424 3.49 13.96 -22.12
CA LEU A 424 4.13 12.87 -21.41
C LEU A 424 3.39 11.54 -21.68
N PRO A 425 4.08 10.46 -22.08
CA PRO A 425 3.49 9.15 -22.30
C PRO A 425 3.31 8.36 -20.99
N GLY A 426 3.01 9.05 -19.90
CA GLY A 426 2.90 8.44 -18.59
C GLY A 426 2.73 9.44 -17.46
N LEU A 427 2.79 8.92 -16.24
CA LEU A 427 2.46 9.62 -15.00
C LEU A 427 3.67 9.61 -14.04
N MET A 428 3.66 10.54 -13.09
CA MET A 428 4.80 10.85 -12.22
C MET A 428 4.54 10.43 -10.78
N ALA A 429 5.53 9.75 -10.20
CA ALA A 429 5.59 9.48 -8.77
C ALA A 429 7.03 9.15 -8.35
N SER A 430 7.27 9.09 -7.05
CA SER A 430 8.57 8.84 -6.44
C SER A 430 9.03 7.40 -6.72
N VAL A 431 10.24 7.22 -7.26
CA VAL A 431 10.72 5.92 -7.79
C VAL A 431 12.23 5.79 -7.77
N ASN A 432 12.75 4.57 -7.92
CA ASN A 432 14.16 4.39 -8.29
C ASN A 432 14.42 4.94 -9.70
N ALA A 433 15.60 5.54 -9.90
CA ALA A 433 15.96 6.25 -11.12
C ALA A 433 16.20 5.29 -12.30
N PRO A 434 15.73 5.61 -13.51
CA PRO A 434 16.17 4.93 -14.72
C PRO A 434 17.69 5.03 -14.90
N ASN A 435 18.30 4.01 -15.52
CA ASN A 435 19.75 4.00 -15.73
C ASN A 435 20.22 5.27 -16.46
N GLY A 436 21.18 5.97 -15.85
CA GLY A 436 21.77 7.20 -16.41
C GLY A 436 20.97 8.48 -16.10
N VAL A 437 19.82 8.39 -15.44
CA VAL A 437 19.12 9.55 -14.89
C VAL A 437 19.69 9.88 -13.53
N GLN A 438 20.01 11.15 -13.33
CA GLN A 438 20.46 11.67 -12.04
C GLN A 438 19.32 12.47 -11.41
N CYS A 439 18.91 12.05 -10.22
CA CYS A 439 17.93 12.77 -9.41
C CYS A 439 18.66 13.61 -8.37
N ASP A 440 19.21 12.98 -7.33
CA ASP A 440 20.03 13.60 -6.30
C ASP A 440 21.34 12.79 -6.08
N ALA A 441 21.90 12.80 -4.86
CA ALA A 441 23.07 12.00 -4.51
C ALA A 441 22.80 10.48 -4.48
N HIS A 442 21.52 10.08 -4.59
CA HIS A 442 21.08 8.70 -4.48
C HIS A 442 20.44 8.22 -5.79
N PRO A 443 20.39 6.90 -6.01
CA PRO A 443 19.70 6.31 -7.17
C PRO A 443 18.17 6.34 -7.05
N TYR A 444 17.60 7.16 -6.15
CA TYR A 444 16.17 7.27 -5.89
C TYR A 444 15.65 8.69 -6.15
N CYS A 445 14.60 8.79 -6.94
CA CYS A 445 13.96 10.04 -7.33
C CYS A 445 12.76 10.31 -6.43
N SER A 446 12.99 10.93 -5.29
CA SER A 446 11.93 11.28 -4.35
C SER A 446 11.00 12.39 -4.86
N ALA A 447 11.54 13.48 -5.40
CA ALA A 447 10.79 14.66 -5.81
C ALA A 447 10.31 14.59 -7.27
N VAL A 448 9.48 13.60 -7.59
CA VAL A 448 8.89 13.42 -8.94
C VAL A 448 7.37 13.60 -8.87
N GLY A 449 6.87 14.68 -9.49
CA GLY A 449 5.45 15.05 -9.44
C GLY A 449 5.15 16.27 -10.30
N ILE A 450 4.17 17.11 -9.90
CA ILE A 450 3.68 18.23 -10.72
C ILE A 450 4.00 19.55 -10.02
N PRO A 451 5.00 20.33 -10.50
CA PRO A 451 5.47 21.53 -9.81
C PRO A 451 4.39 22.58 -9.52
N SER A 452 3.44 22.77 -10.45
CA SER A 452 2.37 23.76 -10.30
C SER A 452 1.30 23.38 -9.27
N LEU A 453 1.31 22.12 -8.81
CA LEU A 453 0.37 21.57 -7.83
C LEU A 453 1.07 21.14 -6.53
N ALA A 454 2.37 21.41 -6.40
CA ALA A 454 3.22 20.99 -5.31
C ALA A 454 3.49 22.14 -4.32
N GLY A 455 3.68 21.79 -3.04
CA GLY A 455 4.21 22.68 -2.00
C GLY A 455 5.73 22.77 -2.01
N GLU A 456 6.39 21.72 -2.48
CA GLU A 456 7.84 21.59 -2.46
C GLU A 456 8.44 21.57 -3.86
N PRO A 457 9.74 21.93 -3.99
CA PRO A 457 10.44 21.81 -5.25
C PRO A 457 10.41 20.38 -5.79
N VAL A 458 9.94 20.25 -7.03
CA VAL A 458 10.01 19.02 -7.84
C VAL A 458 11.30 19.03 -8.65
N PHE A 459 11.90 17.86 -8.88
CA PHE A 459 13.11 17.75 -9.70
C PHE A 459 12.90 18.30 -11.11
N SER A 460 13.89 19.08 -11.56
CA SER A 460 13.96 19.56 -12.93
C SER A 460 14.83 18.60 -13.74
N PHE A 461 14.18 17.77 -14.55
CA PHE A 461 14.87 16.87 -15.47
C PHE A 461 15.24 17.59 -16.76
N LYS A 462 16.24 17.08 -17.49
CA LYS A 462 16.32 17.40 -18.92
C LYS A 462 15.07 16.84 -19.60
N GLU A 463 14.58 17.52 -20.63
CA GLU A 463 13.31 17.18 -21.29
C GLU A 463 13.18 15.70 -21.65
N SER A 464 14.23 15.05 -22.16
CA SER A 464 14.22 13.63 -22.52
C SER A 464 14.41 12.63 -21.36
N GLU A 465 14.71 13.14 -20.16
CA GLU A 465 15.08 12.39 -18.96
C GLU A 465 13.98 12.39 -17.89
N THR A 466 12.85 13.10 -18.11
CA THR A 466 11.69 13.10 -17.20
C THR A 466 11.29 11.67 -16.85
N VAL A 467 11.24 11.38 -15.55
CA VAL A 467 10.99 10.03 -15.02
C VAL A 467 9.49 9.81 -14.82
N LEU A 468 9.01 8.69 -15.36
CA LEU A 468 7.62 8.25 -15.33
C LEU A 468 7.55 6.83 -14.75
N THR A 469 6.38 6.44 -14.25
CA THR A 469 6.20 5.10 -13.67
C THR A 469 4.78 4.58 -13.82
N PRO A 470 4.60 3.29 -14.15
CA PRO A 470 3.27 2.70 -14.26
C PRO A 470 2.42 2.87 -12.99
N TYR A 471 3.04 2.78 -11.80
CA TYR A 471 2.26 2.81 -10.56
C TYR A 471 1.61 4.16 -10.28
N ALA A 472 2.06 5.24 -10.91
CA ALA A 472 1.44 6.54 -10.76
C ALA A 472 -0.03 6.60 -11.27
N ALA A 473 -0.52 5.54 -11.94
CA ALA A 473 -1.93 5.38 -12.29
C ALA A 473 -2.81 4.86 -11.13
N PHE A 474 -2.25 4.34 -10.03
CA PHE A 474 -3.05 3.73 -8.96
C PHE A 474 -4.16 4.64 -8.40
N PRO A 475 -3.95 5.95 -8.17
CA PRO A 475 -5.02 6.77 -7.60
C PRO A 475 -6.12 7.03 -8.64
N SER A 476 -5.75 7.19 -9.90
CA SER A 476 -6.71 7.30 -11.02
C SER A 476 -7.54 6.03 -11.17
N ILE A 477 -6.95 4.84 -11.01
CA ILE A 477 -7.69 3.55 -11.03
C ILE A 477 -8.76 3.51 -9.92
N LEU A 478 -8.48 4.05 -8.73
CA LEU A 478 -9.44 4.09 -7.63
C LEU A 478 -10.58 5.11 -7.86
N VAL A 479 -10.33 6.19 -8.59
CA VAL A 479 -11.33 7.22 -8.92
C VAL A 479 -12.21 6.77 -10.09
N ASP A 480 -11.57 6.40 -11.20
CA ASP A 480 -12.18 5.94 -12.44
C ASP A 480 -11.36 4.78 -13.01
N PRO A 481 -11.79 3.52 -12.79
CA PRO A 481 -11.07 2.35 -13.28
C PRO A 481 -10.85 2.34 -14.79
N ALA A 482 -11.73 2.95 -15.59
CA ALA A 482 -11.60 2.94 -17.04
C ALA A 482 -10.42 3.82 -17.48
N ALA A 483 -10.41 5.08 -17.06
CA ALA A 483 -9.33 6.02 -17.39
C ALA A 483 -8.00 5.59 -16.77
N GLY A 484 -8.00 5.17 -15.49
CA GLY A 484 -6.80 4.72 -14.80
C GLY A 484 -6.15 3.50 -15.47
N LEU A 485 -6.92 2.49 -15.85
CA LEU A 485 -6.40 1.31 -16.56
C LEU A 485 -5.90 1.65 -17.96
N ALA A 486 -6.55 2.59 -18.67
CA ALA A 486 -6.08 3.07 -19.97
C ALA A 486 -4.69 3.73 -19.86
N TRP A 487 -4.48 4.61 -18.87
CA TRP A 487 -3.17 5.22 -18.61
C TRP A 487 -2.12 4.20 -18.18
N TYR A 488 -2.49 3.25 -17.32
CA TYR A 488 -1.59 2.15 -16.95
C TYR A 488 -1.17 1.33 -18.18
N ASN A 489 -2.12 0.97 -19.05
CA ASN A 489 -1.84 0.26 -20.30
C ASN A 489 -0.94 1.06 -21.24
N HIS A 490 -1.23 2.36 -21.40
CA HIS A 490 -0.43 3.27 -22.19
C HIS A 490 1.03 3.29 -21.74
N MET A 491 1.27 3.36 -20.43
CA MET A 491 2.63 3.27 -19.90
C MET A 491 3.23 1.88 -20.14
N LEU A 492 2.49 0.80 -19.92
CA LEU A 492 3.01 -0.56 -20.18
C LEU A 492 3.41 -0.78 -21.64
N ALA A 493 2.74 -0.14 -22.60
CA ALA A 493 3.06 -0.22 -24.02
C ALA A 493 4.37 0.50 -24.42
N MET A 494 4.98 1.27 -23.52
CA MET A 494 6.30 1.89 -23.73
C MET A 494 7.44 0.87 -23.73
N PRO A 495 8.55 1.13 -24.47
CA PRO A 495 9.65 0.18 -24.61
C PRO A 495 10.15 -0.34 -23.28
N ARG A 496 10.29 -1.67 -23.15
CA ARG A 496 10.86 -2.32 -21.96
C ARG A 496 10.14 -2.04 -20.63
N VAL A 497 8.86 -1.63 -20.67
CA VAL A 497 8.06 -1.38 -19.46
C VAL A 497 7.34 -2.64 -18.95
N GLN A 498 7.20 -3.68 -19.78
CA GLN A 498 6.76 -5.01 -19.34
C GLN A 498 7.95 -5.97 -19.24
N THR A 499 7.93 -6.81 -18.22
CA THR A 499 8.95 -7.80 -17.88
C THR A 499 8.30 -9.15 -17.55
N PRO A 500 9.08 -10.25 -17.48
CA PRO A 500 8.54 -11.57 -17.08
C PRO A 500 7.90 -11.59 -15.69
N VAL A 501 8.09 -10.55 -14.88
CA VAL A 501 7.51 -10.38 -13.54
C VAL A 501 6.58 -9.17 -13.46
N GLY A 502 6.00 -8.74 -14.58
CA GLY A 502 5.02 -7.66 -14.66
C GLY A 502 5.63 -6.32 -15.07
N SER A 503 5.04 -5.21 -14.61
CA SER A 503 5.55 -3.86 -14.87
C SER A 503 6.96 -3.65 -14.33
N ILE A 504 7.72 -2.78 -15.02
CA ILE A 504 8.99 -2.25 -14.54
C ILE A 504 8.75 -1.12 -13.51
N GLU A 505 9.77 -0.85 -12.69
CA GLU A 505 9.82 0.25 -11.73
C GLU A 505 9.54 1.64 -12.32
N SER A 506 10.34 2.08 -13.30
CA SER A 506 10.24 3.41 -13.89
C SER A 506 10.93 3.49 -15.26
N PHE A 507 10.63 4.53 -16.01
CA PHE A 507 11.18 4.76 -17.35
C PHE A 507 11.26 6.26 -17.67
N THR A 508 12.11 6.63 -18.62
CA THR A 508 12.17 8.02 -19.13
C THR A 508 11.08 8.28 -20.16
N VAL A 509 10.58 9.51 -20.26
CA VAL A 509 9.64 9.98 -21.31
C VAL A 509 10.04 9.56 -22.73
N SER A 510 11.35 9.53 -23.03
CA SER A 510 11.87 9.13 -24.34
C SER A 510 11.81 7.61 -24.62
N GLY A 511 11.53 6.80 -23.61
CA GLY A 511 11.60 5.34 -23.67
C GLY A 511 13.03 4.78 -23.84
N LYS A 512 14.06 5.62 -23.70
CA LYS A 512 15.46 5.22 -23.92
C LYS A 512 16.12 4.56 -22.70
N ALA A 513 15.63 4.85 -21.49
CA ALA A 513 16.10 4.23 -20.27
C ALA A 513 14.95 3.77 -19.38
N VAL A 514 15.21 2.70 -18.63
CA VAL A 514 14.34 2.13 -17.59
C VAL A 514 15.15 1.92 -16.32
N ALA A 515 14.47 1.87 -15.16
CA ALA A 515 15.05 1.36 -13.92
C ALA A 515 14.81 -0.16 -13.89
N PRO A 516 15.82 -1.01 -14.17
CA PRO A 516 15.60 -2.44 -14.35
C PRO A 516 15.44 -3.13 -12.99
N MET A 517 14.33 -2.91 -12.31
CA MET A 517 13.99 -3.55 -11.04
C MET A 517 12.48 -3.70 -10.87
N ALA A 518 12.09 -4.52 -9.88
CA ALA A 518 10.74 -4.73 -9.45
C ALA A 518 10.66 -4.54 -7.93
N THR A 519 9.82 -3.61 -7.47
CA THR A 519 9.61 -3.31 -6.05
C THR A 519 8.13 -3.44 -5.68
N TRP A 520 7.82 -3.53 -4.38
CA TRP A 520 6.43 -3.50 -3.92
C TRP A 520 5.74 -2.17 -4.27
N ASP A 521 6.41 -1.05 -4.03
CA ASP A 521 5.84 0.29 -4.20
C ASP A 521 5.43 0.55 -5.66
N ALA A 522 6.30 0.22 -6.62
CA ALA A 522 6.04 0.48 -8.03
C ALA A 522 5.16 -0.56 -8.75
N LYS A 523 4.70 -1.60 -8.03
CA LYS A 523 3.91 -2.69 -8.62
C LYS A 523 2.61 -2.92 -7.87
N VAL A 524 2.73 -3.13 -6.57
CA VAL A 524 1.64 -3.65 -5.75
C VAL A 524 0.65 -2.59 -5.33
N THR A 525 1.04 -1.31 -5.32
CA THR A 525 0.11 -0.19 -5.20
C THR A 525 -0.94 -0.22 -6.33
N THR A 526 -0.51 -0.43 -7.58
CA THR A 526 -1.41 -0.60 -8.73
C THR A 526 -2.26 -1.86 -8.63
N VAL A 527 -1.63 -2.99 -8.28
CA VAL A 527 -2.36 -4.26 -8.10
C VAL A 527 -3.46 -4.10 -7.05
N LEU A 528 -3.15 -3.48 -5.93
CA LEU A 528 -4.11 -3.24 -4.86
C LEU A 528 -5.23 -2.27 -5.31
N ALA A 529 -4.90 -1.23 -6.09
CA ALA A 529 -5.89 -0.32 -6.67
C ALA A 529 -6.84 -1.02 -7.65
N MET A 530 -6.32 -1.91 -8.51
CA MET A 530 -7.13 -2.72 -9.43
C MET A 530 -8.10 -3.63 -8.71
N LEU A 531 -7.75 -4.06 -7.49
CA LEU A 531 -8.63 -4.84 -6.62
C LEU A 531 -9.57 -3.97 -5.78
N GLY A 532 -9.60 -2.65 -5.98
CA GLY A 532 -10.44 -1.70 -5.23
C GLY A 532 -9.90 -1.30 -3.85
N GLY A 533 -8.68 -1.69 -3.51
CA GLY A 533 -8.06 -1.44 -2.21
C GLY A 533 -8.70 -2.22 -1.05
N THR A 534 -8.26 -1.94 0.18
CA THR A 534 -8.86 -2.43 1.42
C THR A 534 -9.77 -1.41 2.11
N GLY A 535 -9.99 -0.25 1.51
CA GLY A 535 -10.92 0.79 2.00
C GLY A 535 -12.31 0.26 2.35
N PRO A 536 -13.02 -0.42 1.43
CA PRO A 536 -14.32 -1.02 1.71
C PRO A 536 -14.29 -2.08 2.83
N LEU A 537 -13.23 -2.89 2.88
CA LEU A 537 -13.03 -3.90 3.92
C LEU A 537 -12.85 -3.24 5.30
N LEU A 538 -12.06 -2.17 5.36
CA LEU A 538 -11.79 -1.43 6.60
C LEU A 538 -12.95 -0.53 7.02
N ARG A 539 -13.81 -0.05 6.10
CA ARG A 539 -15.12 0.53 6.46
C ARG A 539 -15.92 -0.47 7.28
N THR A 540 -16.16 -1.66 6.75
CA THR A 540 -16.95 -2.70 7.44
C THR A 540 -16.36 -3.05 8.80
N TYR A 541 -15.03 -3.15 8.89
CA TYR A 541 -14.33 -3.35 10.16
C TYR A 541 -14.63 -2.26 11.19
N MET A 542 -14.63 -0.99 10.77
CA MET A 542 -14.91 0.17 11.62
C MET A 542 -16.39 0.28 11.98
N GLU A 543 -17.30 -0.04 11.06
CA GLU A 543 -18.75 -0.09 11.30
C GLU A 543 -19.10 -1.15 12.35
N GLU A 544 -18.56 -2.38 12.22
CA GLU A 544 -18.76 -3.47 13.18
C GLU A 544 -18.25 -3.11 14.59
N ARG A 545 -17.36 -2.13 14.70
CA ARG A 545 -16.78 -1.63 15.96
C ARG A 545 -17.37 -0.29 16.41
N GLY A 546 -18.30 0.29 15.66
CA GLY A 546 -18.95 1.56 16.00
C GLY A 546 -18.03 2.78 15.92
N VAL A 547 -16.93 2.71 15.16
CA VAL A 547 -15.93 3.79 15.06
C VAL A 547 -15.83 4.44 13.69
N TYR A 548 -16.60 3.98 12.69
CA TYR A 548 -16.60 4.57 11.35
C TYR A 548 -17.03 6.05 11.37
N GLY A 549 -18.02 6.42 12.19
CA GLY A 549 -18.43 7.81 12.35
C GLY A 549 -17.31 8.72 12.86
N ILE A 550 -16.41 8.20 13.69
CA ILE A 550 -15.23 8.96 14.15
C ILE A 550 -14.30 9.25 12.97
N PHE A 551 -14.01 8.25 12.13
CA PHE A 551 -13.22 8.45 10.92
C PHE A 551 -13.84 9.53 10.01
N GLU A 552 -15.15 9.42 9.74
CA GLU A 552 -15.87 10.34 8.89
C GLU A 552 -15.82 11.77 9.43
N ASP A 553 -16.10 11.94 10.73
CA ASP A 553 -16.09 13.24 11.40
C ASP A 553 -14.69 13.88 11.37
N ARG A 554 -13.62 13.10 11.60
CA ARG A 554 -12.26 13.64 11.56
C ARG A 554 -11.88 14.14 10.18
N VAL A 555 -12.11 13.32 9.15
CA VAL A 555 -11.79 13.70 7.78
C VAL A 555 -12.64 14.91 7.35
N LYS A 556 -13.94 14.91 7.63
CA LYS A 556 -14.80 16.08 7.34
C LYS A 556 -14.34 17.34 8.07
N SER A 557 -13.99 17.24 9.36
CA SER A 557 -13.54 18.39 10.15
C SER A 557 -12.25 19.00 9.63
N MET A 558 -11.43 18.21 8.94
CA MET A 558 -10.18 18.66 8.33
C MET A 558 -10.39 19.26 6.94
N TYR A 559 -11.21 18.63 6.08
CA TYR A 559 -11.40 19.06 4.70
C TYR A 559 -12.48 20.15 4.54
N GLU A 560 -13.63 20.03 5.19
CA GLU A 560 -14.76 20.94 4.90
C GLU A 560 -14.46 22.42 5.17
N PRO A 561 -13.84 22.80 6.31
CA PRO A 561 -13.54 24.21 6.60
C PRO A 561 -12.52 24.82 5.63
N VAL A 562 -11.64 24.00 5.07
CA VAL A 562 -10.58 24.42 4.15
C VAL A 562 -11.12 24.58 2.72
N PHE A 563 -11.84 23.56 2.21
CA PHE A 563 -12.17 23.49 0.79
C PHE A 563 -13.53 24.10 0.42
N LYS A 564 -14.57 23.99 1.26
CA LYS A 564 -15.90 24.52 0.92
C LYS A 564 -15.87 26.04 0.61
N PRO A 565 -15.15 26.89 1.37
CA PRO A 565 -15.05 28.31 1.04
C PRO A 565 -14.38 28.56 -0.31
N VAL A 566 -13.31 27.82 -0.63
CA VAL A 566 -12.58 27.99 -1.90
C VAL A 566 -13.43 27.50 -3.08
N ILE A 567 -14.08 26.34 -2.96
CA ILE A 567 -15.01 25.82 -3.98
C ILE A 567 -16.12 26.85 -4.26
N THR A 568 -16.73 27.40 -3.22
CA THR A 568 -17.77 28.44 -3.35
C THR A 568 -17.26 29.66 -4.13
N SER A 569 -15.99 30.02 -3.97
CA SER A 569 -15.40 31.18 -4.65
C SER A 569 -15.08 30.95 -6.14
N VAL A 570 -14.91 29.69 -6.58
CA VAL A 570 -14.53 29.37 -7.97
C VAL A 570 -15.69 28.86 -8.83
N MET A 571 -16.81 28.44 -8.21
CA MET A 571 -17.97 27.93 -8.94
C MET A 571 -18.70 29.03 -9.73
N PRO A 572 -18.92 28.86 -11.05
CA PRO A 572 -19.70 29.80 -11.84
C PRO A 572 -21.21 29.60 -11.61
N GLY A 573 -21.88 30.62 -11.06
CA GLY A 573 -23.34 30.62 -10.87
C GLY A 573 -23.79 29.97 -9.56
N LYS A 574 -24.98 30.36 -9.06
CA LYS A 574 -25.50 30.05 -7.72
C LYS A 574 -25.91 28.58 -7.49
N ALA A 575 -25.24 27.60 -8.10
CA ALA A 575 -25.47 26.19 -7.80
C ALA A 575 -25.06 25.90 -6.35
N SER A 576 -25.78 25.00 -5.68
CA SER A 576 -25.37 24.53 -4.35
C SER A 576 -24.00 23.86 -4.46
N VAL A 577 -23.11 24.15 -3.51
CA VAL A 577 -21.79 23.51 -3.39
C VAL A 577 -21.94 21.98 -3.36
N ASP A 578 -22.99 21.47 -2.71
CA ASP A 578 -23.23 20.02 -2.63
C ASP A 578 -23.58 19.40 -3.99
N VAL A 579 -24.29 20.13 -4.85
CA VAL A 579 -24.62 19.66 -6.22
C VAL A 579 -23.36 19.60 -7.07
N HIS A 580 -22.45 20.57 -6.91
CA HIS A 580 -21.17 20.55 -7.61
C HIS A 580 -20.25 19.45 -7.11
N ILE A 581 -20.16 19.24 -5.79
CA ILE A 581 -19.40 18.14 -5.19
C ILE A 581 -19.90 16.78 -5.71
N ALA A 582 -21.20 16.62 -5.94
CA ALA A 582 -21.78 15.39 -6.49
C ALA A 582 -21.42 15.13 -7.96
N GLN A 583 -20.95 16.15 -8.69
CA GLN A 583 -20.50 16.02 -10.07
C GLN A 583 -18.99 15.78 -10.10
N LEU A 584 -18.59 14.58 -10.51
CA LEU A 584 -17.17 14.25 -10.71
C LEU A 584 -16.74 14.63 -12.14
N PRO A 585 -15.51 15.10 -12.32
CA PRO A 585 -14.97 15.35 -13.66
C PRO A 585 -14.82 14.03 -14.43
N GLU A 586 -15.03 14.09 -15.74
CA GLU A 586 -14.63 13.00 -16.63
C GLU A 586 -13.10 13.02 -16.78
N LEU A 587 -12.45 11.89 -16.47
CA LEU A 587 -10.99 11.83 -16.48
C LEU A 587 -10.44 11.77 -17.93
N PRO A 588 -9.39 12.55 -18.27
CA PRO A 588 -8.81 12.54 -19.61
C PRO A 588 -8.18 11.19 -19.98
N TRP A 589 -8.37 10.77 -21.23
CA TRP A 589 -7.73 9.59 -21.83
C TRP A 589 -6.29 9.87 -22.25
N PRO A 590 -5.39 8.86 -22.27
CA PRO A 590 -4.04 9.04 -22.80
C PRO A 590 -4.08 9.40 -24.30
N ALA A 591 -3.19 10.30 -24.72
CA ALA A 591 -2.98 10.56 -26.14
C ALA A 591 -2.32 9.36 -26.83
N PRO A 592 -2.52 9.15 -28.15
CA PRO A 592 -1.77 8.14 -28.88
C PRO A 592 -0.26 8.33 -28.72
N HIS A 593 0.51 7.24 -28.62
CA HIS A 593 1.96 7.34 -28.56
C HIS A 593 2.51 8.10 -29.79
N PRO A 594 3.45 9.04 -29.60
CA PRO A 594 4.08 9.72 -30.72
C PRO A 594 4.78 8.70 -31.64
N ALA A 595 4.70 8.93 -32.95
CA ALA A 595 5.37 8.09 -33.94
C ALA A 595 6.87 8.02 -33.64
N ARG A 596 7.39 6.82 -33.33
CA ARG A 596 8.77 6.62 -32.87
C ARG A 596 9.77 7.04 -33.94
N ARG A 597 10.75 7.89 -33.56
CA ARG A 597 11.86 8.31 -34.43
C ARG A 597 13.14 7.47 -34.27
N GLU A 598 13.26 6.63 -33.23
CA GLU A 598 14.52 5.93 -32.90
C GLU A 598 14.35 4.45 -32.48
N SER A 599 15.49 3.73 -32.57
CA SER A 599 15.65 2.27 -32.72
C SER A 599 15.91 1.48 -31.42
N MET A 600 15.27 1.83 -30.30
CA MET A 600 15.33 0.95 -29.11
C MET A 600 14.49 -0.31 -29.36
N PRO A 601 14.95 -1.51 -28.96
CA PRO A 601 14.10 -2.69 -28.95
C PRO A 601 12.85 -2.40 -28.13
N GLU A 602 11.68 -2.70 -28.69
CA GLU A 602 10.41 -2.42 -28.03
C GLU A 602 10.23 -3.26 -26.76
N ASP A 603 10.90 -4.41 -26.70
CA ASP A 603 10.75 -5.44 -25.70
C ASP A 603 12.07 -5.82 -25.06
N PHE A 604 11.98 -6.34 -23.84
CA PHE A 604 13.03 -7.19 -23.29
C PHE A 604 12.98 -8.55 -24.00
N PRO A 605 14.12 -9.15 -24.39
CA PRO A 605 14.15 -10.48 -25.02
C PRO A 605 13.43 -11.56 -24.19
N SER A 606 13.49 -11.48 -22.86
CA SER A 606 12.77 -12.42 -21.97
C SER A 606 11.26 -12.18 -21.90
N CYS A 607 10.77 -11.04 -22.39
CA CYS A 607 9.39 -10.62 -22.33
C CYS A 607 8.75 -10.57 -23.72
N ARG A 608 8.77 -11.70 -24.43
CA ARG A 608 8.13 -11.84 -25.75
C ARG A 608 6.82 -12.60 -25.64
N CYS A 609 5.87 -12.27 -26.51
CA CYS A 609 4.82 -13.23 -26.82
C CYS A 609 5.49 -14.40 -27.54
N LEU A 610 5.17 -15.64 -27.16
CA LEU A 610 5.43 -16.75 -28.07
C LEU A 610 4.69 -16.42 -29.37
N GLU A 611 5.40 -16.43 -30.51
CA GLU A 611 4.74 -16.44 -31.81
C GLU A 611 3.82 -17.65 -31.79
N ARG A 612 2.52 -17.43 -31.56
CA ARG A 612 1.54 -18.46 -31.87
C ARG A 612 1.74 -18.69 -33.35
N GLU A 613 2.25 -19.87 -33.73
CA GLU A 613 2.16 -20.34 -35.11
C GLU A 613 0.72 -20.07 -35.52
N SER A 614 0.54 -19.06 -36.38
CA SER A 614 -0.77 -18.69 -36.85
C SER A 614 -1.27 -19.88 -37.65
N THR A 615 -2.00 -20.78 -37.00
CA THR A 615 -2.79 -21.76 -37.72
C THR A 615 -3.76 -20.90 -38.54
N PRO A 616 -3.74 -20.96 -39.89
CA PRO A 616 -4.54 -20.07 -40.72
C PRO A 616 -5.99 -20.17 -40.26
N GLY A 617 -6.50 -19.04 -39.76
CA GLY A 617 -7.82 -18.97 -39.17
C GLY A 617 -8.87 -19.48 -40.14
N PHE A 618 -9.76 -20.30 -39.60
CA PHE A 618 -11.02 -20.75 -40.18
C PHE A 618 -11.62 -19.66 -41.09
N LEU A 619 -11.74 -19.99 -42.37
CA LEU A 619 -12.59 -19.29 -43.31
C LEU A 619 -13.99 -19.17 -42.69
N GLN A 620 -14.48 -17.94 -42.56
CA GLN A 620 -15.90 -17.70 -42.31
C GLN A 620 -16.72 -18.46 -43.36
N PRO A 621 -17.79 -19.18 -42.97
CA PRO A 621 -18.75 -19.67 -43.94
C PRO A 621 -19.44 -18.45 -44.57
N LYS A 622 -19.17 -18.21 -45.85
CA LYS A 622 -20.01 -17.34 -46.68
C LYS A 622 -21.38 -18.01 -46.76
N ASN A 623 -22.38 -17.44 -46.10
CA ASN A 623 -23.78 -17.75 -46.42
C ASN A 623 -24.23 -16.93 -47.63
N PRO A 624 -24.89 -17.53 -48.63
CA PRO A 624 -25.75 -16.81 -49.57
C PRO A 624 -27.04 -16.32 -48.91
#